data_AF-A0A7W7N425-F1
#
_entry.id   AF-A0A7W7N425-F1
#
_cell.length_a   1.000
_cell.length_b   1.000
_cell.length_c   1.000
_cell.angle_alpha   90.00
_cell.angle_beta   90.00
_cell.angle_gamma   90.00
#
_symmetry.space_group_name_H-M   'P 1'
#
loop_
_entity.id
_entity.type
_entity.pdbx_description
1 polymer ?
#
loop_
_entity_poly.entity_id
_entity_poly.type
_entity_poly.pdbx_seq_one_letter_code
_entity_poly.pdbx_strand_id
1 'polypeptide(L)' 'MTFYVNSKGQDVEISSMAYPHLCSAHAKLVREQRDGLRQKEIDAMAAEIAARDVQRAEAEEAGEGFRA' A
#
# COMPACT_ATOMS: atom_id res chain seq x y z
N MET A 1 -9.04 0.69 -10.80
CA MET A 1 -8.05 1.76 -10.64
C MET A 1 -8.50 2.63 -9.47
N THR A 2 -7.78 2.62 -8.35
CA THR A 2 -8.10 3.46 -7.18
C THR A 2 -6.99 4.47 -6.98
N PHE A 3 -7.37 5.71 -6.70
CA PHE A 3 -6.47 6.84 -6.56
C PHE A 3 -6.48 7.35 -5.11
N TYR A 4 -5.33 7.85 -4.68
CA TYR A 4 -5.12 8.56 -3.44
C TYR A 4 -4.71 10.00 -3.73
N VAL A 5 -5.35 10.95 -3.06
CA VAL A 5 -4.95 12.36 -3.15
C VAL A 5 -3.82 12.63 -2.16
N ASN A 6 -2.63 12.93 -2.68
CA ASN A 6 -1.46 13.23 -1.87
C ASN A 6 -1.55 14.61 -1.19
N SER A 7 -0.58 14.93 -0.32
CA SER A 7 -0.56 16.21 0.40
C SER A 7 -0.41 17.45 -0.48
N LYS A 8 -0.13 17.29 -1.78
CA LYS A 8 -0.06 18.35 -2.78
C LYS A 8 -1.36 18.47 -3.60
N GLY A 9 -2.40 17.69 -3.27
CA GLY A 9 -3.65 17.66 -4.02
C GLY A 9 -3.57 16.92 -5.35
N GLN A 10 -2.56 16.07 -5.56
CA GLN A 10 -2.40 15.31 -6.79
C GLN A 10 -2.95 13.90 -6.61
N ASP A 11 -3.66 13.42 -7.63
CA ASP A 11 -4.10 12.04 -7.72
C ASP A 11 -2.90 11.14 -8.02
N VAL A 12 -2.69 10.15 -7.15
CA VAL A 12 -1.67 9.12 -7.30
C VAL A 12 -2.38 7.78 -7.37
N GLU A 13 -2.08 7.01 -8.41
CA GLU A 13 -2.62 5.66 -8.54
C GLU A 13 -1.99 4.74 -7.49
N ILE A 14 -2.82 4.10 -6.64
CA ILE A 14 -2.36 3.30 -5.50
C ILE A 14 -1.44 2.15 -5.95
N SER A 15 -1.80 1.46 -7.05
CA SER A 15 -1.04 0.37 -7.65
C SER A 15 0.34 0.78 -8.17
N SER A 16 0.56 2.05 -8.52
CA SER A 16 1.86 2.53 -9.01
C SER A 16 2.74 3.14 -7.91
N MET A 17 2.24 3.26 -6.68
CA MET A 17 3.00 3.81 -5.56
C MET A 17 4.18 2.90 -5.20
N ALA A 18 5.34 3.48 -4.87
CA ALA A 18 6.42 2.72 -4.25
C ALA A 18 5.98 2.20 -2.88
N TYR A 19 6.31 0.95 -2.55
CA TYR A 19 5.82 0.26 -1.34
C TYR A 19 6.06 1.05 -0.04
N PRO A 20 7.25 1.64 0.23
CA PRO A 20 7.45 2.45 1.45
C PRO A 20 6.54 3.67 1.54
N HIS A 21 6.23 4.30 0.40
CA HIS A 21 5.33 5.45 0.33
C HIS A 21 3.88 5.02 0.51
N LEU A 22 3.49 3.86 -0.04
CA LEU A 22 2.18 3.25 0.16
C LEU A 22 1.91 3.00 1.64
N CYS A 23 2.83 2.35 2.35
CA CYS A 23 2.70 2.09 3.79
C CYS A 23 2.63 3.37 4.62
N SER A 24 3.48 4.36 4.31
CA SER A 24 3.48 5.65 5.01
C SER A 24 2.18 6.42 4.79
N ALA A 25 1.67 6.43 3.55
CA ALA A 25 0.42 7.09 3.22
C ALA A 25 -0.78 6.41 3.90
N HIS A 26 -0.83 5.08 3.89
CA HIS A 26 -1.84 4.30 4.59
C HIS A 26 -1.84 4.60 6.11
N ALA A 27 -0.68 4.55 6.76
CA ALA A 27 -0.57 4.85 8.19
C ALA A 27 -1.05 6.26 8.54
N LYS A 28 -0.70 7.25 7.70
CA LYS A 28 -1.15 8.63 7.86
C LYS A 28 -2.67 8.74 7.69
N LEU A 29 -3.22 8.13 6.65
CA LEU A 29 -4.65 8.12 6.36
C LEU A 29 -5.46 7.54 7.51
N VAL A 30 -5.06 6.38 8.03
CA VAL A 30 -5.72 5.74 9.17
C VAL A 30 -5.68 6.65 10.41
N ARG A 31 -4.54 7.31 10.67
CA ARG A 31 -4.42 8.24 11.80
C ARG A 31 -5.29 9.50 11.66
N GLU A 32 -5.45 9.99 10.44
CA GLU A 32 -6.19 11.22 10.14
C GLU A 32 -7.67 10.96 9.79
N GLN A 33 -8.09 9.70 9.73
CA GLN A 33 -9.44 9.29 9.38
C GLN A 33 -10.45 9.86 10.37
N ARG A 34 -11.40 10.63 9.84
CA ARG A 34 -12.58 11.11 10.55
C ARG A 34 -13.81 10.79 9.71
N ASP A 35 -14.82 10.21 10.34
CA ASP A 35 -16.16 10.01 9.75
C ASP A 35 -16.21 9.20 8.43
N GLY A 36 -15.28 8.27 8.22
CA GLY A 36 -15.27 7.34 7.07
C GLY A 36 -14.99 7.96 5.69
N LEU A 37 -14.74 9.27 5.58
CA LEU A 37 -14.58 9.98 4.30
C LEU A 37 -13.53 9.39 3.34
N ARG A 38 -12.47 8.77 3.87
CA ARG A 38 -11.35 8.21 3.10
C ARG A 38 -11.23 6.69 3.27
N GLN A 39 -12.29 6.04 3.74
CA GLN A 39 -12.28 4.60 4.00
C GLN A 39 -11.96 3.80 2.74
N LYS A 40 -12.48 4.21 1.57
CA LYS A 40 -12.17 3.56 0.29
C LYS A 40 -10.68 3.62 -0.08
N GLU A 41 -10.01 4.73 0.23
CA GLU A 41 -8.56 4.87 0.00
C GLU A 41 -7.78 3.98 0.96
N ILE A 42 -8.18 3.96 2.23
CA ILE A 42 -7.58 3.10 3.26
C ILE A 42 -7.70 1.62 2.87
N ASP A 43 -8.91 1.17 2.51
CA ASP A 43 -9.17 -0.21 2.13
C ASP A 43 -8.37 -0.62 0.89
N ALA A 44 -8.29 0.27 -0.10
CA ALA A 44 -7.52 0.02 -1.32
C ALA A 44 -6.01 -0.05 -1.05
N MET A 45 -5.47 0.85 -0.22
CA MET A 45 -4.06 0.78 0.17
C MET A 45 -3.77 -0.47 0.99
N ALA A 46 -4.65 -0.84 1.92
CA ALA A 46 -4.49 -2.05 2.73
C ALA A 46 -4.48 -3.32 1.87
N ALA A 47 -5.37 -3.41 0.88
CA ALA A 47 -5.40 -4.52 -0.07
C ALA A 47 -4.12 -4.61 -0.92
N GLU A 48 -3.62 -3.48 -1.40
CA GLU A 48 -2.38 -3.42 -2.18
C GLU A 48 -1.14 -3.80 -1.34
N ILE A 49 -1.07 -3.35 -0.08
CA ILE A 49 0.00 -3.74 0.84
C ILE A 49 -0.03 -5.25 1.07
N ALA A 50 -1.21 -5.81 1.39
CA ALA A 50 -1.35 -7.25 1.61
C ALA A 50 -0.94 -8.08 0.38
N ALA A 51 -1.31 -7.64 -0.82
CA ALA A 51 -0.91 -8.31 -2.07
C ALA A 51 0.61 -8.32 -2.26
N ARG A 52 1.28 -7.20 -1.99
CA ARG A 52 2.74 -7.08 -2.11
C ARG A 52 3.50 -7.84 -1.02
N ASP A 53 2.94 -7.90 0.19
CA ASP A 53 3.51 -8.68 1.29
C ASP A 53 3.52 -10.17 0.96
N VAL A 54 2.43 -10.68 0.37
CA VAL A 54 2.37 -12.06 -0.14
C VAL A 54 3.41 -12.28 -1.24
N GLN A 55 3.48 -11.41 -2.25
CA GLN A 55 4.49 -11.53 -3.32
C GLN A 55 5.92 -11.50 -2.78
N ARG A 56 6.18 -10.69 -1.75
CA ARG A 56 7.50 -10.60 -1.12
C ARG A 56 7.82 -11.87 -0.32
N ALA A 57 6.86 -12.39 0.45
CA ALA A 57 7.04 -13.64 1.17
C ALA A 57 7.31 -14.81 0.21
N GLU A 58 6.55 -14.90 -0.89
CA GLU A 58 6.76 -15.91 -1.93
C GLU A 58 8.12 -15.77 -2.64
N ALA A 59 8.59 -14.54 -2.87
CA ALA A 59 9.90 -14.28 -3.46
C ALA A 59 11.07 -14.60 -2.50
N GLU A 60 10.91 -14.34 -1.20
CA GLU A 60 11.89 -14.69 -0.17
C GLU A 60 11.99 -16.23 0.01
N GLU A 61 10.85 -16.94 0.02
CA GLU A 61 10.81 -18.41 0.04
C GLU A 61 11.42 -19.04 -1.21
N ALA A 62 11.24 -18.44 -2.39
CA ALA A 62 11.84 -18.92 -3.64
C ALA A 62 13.36 -18.67 -3.74
N GLY A 63 13.89 -17.68 -3.00
CA GLY A 63 15.30 -17.29 -3.00
C GLY A 63 16.18 -18.07 -2.01
N GLU A 64 15.61 -18.62 -0.94
CA GLU A 64 16.33 -19.38 0.09
C GLU A 64 16.65 -20.85 -0.30
N GLY A 65 16.34 -21.26 -1.53
CA GLY A 65 16.72 -22.58 -2.08
C GLY A 65 18.12 -22.68 -2.71
N PHE A 66 18.89 -21.59 -2.84
CA PHE A 66 20.17 -21.57 -3.57
C PHE A 66 21.42 -21.36 -2.69
N ARG A 67 21.39 -21.79 -1.43
CA ARG A 67 22.60 -21.91 -0.60
C ARG A 67 22.68 -23.28 0.06
N ALA A 68 23.20 -24.25 -0.69
CA ALA A 68 23.80 -25.48 -0.19
C ALA A 68 25.20 -25.63 -0.81
#